data_AF-A0A6L7XQV9-F1
#
_entry.id   AF-A0A6L7XQV9-F1
#
_cell.length_a   1.000
_cell.length_b   1.000
_cell.length_c   1.000
_cell.angle_alpha   90.00
_cell.angle_beta   90.00
_cell.angle_gamma   90.00
#
_symmetry.space_group_name_H-M   'P 1'
#
loop_
_entity.id
_entity.type
_entity.pdbx_description
1 polymer ?
#
loop_
_entity_poly.entity_id
_entity_poly.type
_entity_poly.pdbx_seq_one_letter_code
_entity_poly.pdbx_strand_id
1 'polypeptide(L)'
;MVPIAQPTCRRSGTQCLVWAPCCIYALPGLCICKPLGVARHSAPAHLGRATMPDLMALNWWAILAATVAAFALGGLWYGPMFGKAWLVALGKQAGDIQPSPRPFVIAAIATLVTCIVVAALMQSLGLSGLQAGALFGLVVGVGLIITATATDSGFCGSSLNLWLIQSGYHVAYCVLMGGIIGVWQ
;
A
#
# COMPACT_ATOMS: atom_id res chain seq x y z
N MET A 1 -28.73 -23.08 12.70
CA MET A 1 -27.95 -23.15 11.45
C MET A 1 -28.66 -24.13 10.53
N VAL A 2 -29.29 -23.66 9.46
CA VAL A 2 -29.98 -24.51 8.48
C VAL A 2 -28.91 -25.19 7.61
N PRO A 3 -28.91 -26.52 7.44
CA PRO A 3 -27.97 -27.18 6.56
C PRO A 3 -28.28 -26.78 5.12
N ILE A 4 -27.34 -26.08 4.47
CA ILE A 4 -27.42 -25.76 3.04
C ILE A 4 -27.26 -27.08 2.29
N ALA A 5 -28.36 -27.58 1.71
CA ALA A 5 -28.35 -28.80 0.91
C ALA A 5 -27.34 -28.66 -0.25
N GLN A 6 -26.43 -29.63 -0.37
CA GLN A 6 -25.45 -29.64 -1.45
C GLN A 6 -26.17 -29.85 -2.80
N PRO A 7 -25.93 -29.03 -3.83
CA PRO A 7 -26.55 -29.22 -5.13
C PRO A 7 -26.02 -30.51 -5.78
N THR A 8 -26.93 -31.44 -6.07
CA THR A 8 -26.64 -32.68 -6.79
C THR A 8 -26.68 -32.44 -8.30
N CYS A 9 -25.79 -33.07 -9.05
CA CYS A 9 -25.75 -32.97 -10.51
C CYS A 9 -25.63 -34.37 -11.14
N ARG A 10 -26.27 -34.58 -12.30
CA ARG A 10 -26.27 -35.85 -13.05
C ARG A 10 -25.62 -35.63 -14.42
N ARG A 11 -24.57 -36.41 -14.74
CA ARG A 11 -23.92 -36.38 -16.07
C ARG A 11 -24.83 -37.09 -17.09
N SER A 12 -25.16 -36.41 -18.19
CA SER A 12 -25.75 -37.03 -19.40
C SER A 12 -24.85 -36.66 -20.58
N GLY A 13 -24.00 -37.59 -21.02
CA GLY A 13 -23.00 -37.32 -22.06
C GLY A 13 -21.99 -36.22 -21.67
N THR A 14 -21.72 -35.29 -22.58
CA THR A 14 -20.77 -34.17 -22.42
C THR A 14 -21.34 -32.93 -21.73
N GLN A 15 -22.62 -32.93 -21.32
CA GLN A 15 -23.26 -31.76 -20.70
C GLN A 15 -23.73 -32.06 -19.26
N CYS A 16 -23.45 -31.12 -18.35
CA CYS A 16 -23.95 -31.14 -16.97
C CYS A 16 -25.31 -30.44 -16.91
N LEU A 17 -26.40 -31.19 -16.79
CA LEU A 17 -27.72 -30.65 -16.50
C LEU A 17 -27.82 -30.43 -14.97
N VAL A 18 -27.72 -29.18 -14.53
CA VAL A 18 -27.87 -28.78 -13.12
C VAL A 18 -29.30 -28.30 -12.89
N TRP A 19 -30.06 -29.01 -12.05
CA TRP A 19 -31.44 -28.65 -11.66
C TRP A 19 -31.48 -27.83 -10.36
N ALA A 20 -30.64 -26.79 -10.27
CA ALA A 20 -30.60 -25.91 -9.09
C ALA A 20 -30.62 -24.42 -9.50
N PRO A 21 -31.34 -23.55 -8.76
CA PRO A 21 -31.50 -22.13 -9.07
C PRO A 21 -30.18 -21.33 -8.98
N CYS A 22 -29.08 -21.93 -8.51
CA CYS A 22 -27.74 -21.31 -8.52
C CYS A 22 -27.15 -21.10 -9.93
N CYS A 23 -27.72 -21.72 -10.97
CA CYS A 23 -27.22 -21.57 -12.34
C CYS A 23 -27.67 -20.29 -13.06
N ILE A 24 -28.59 -19.49 -12.51
CA ILE A 24 -29.00 -18.22 -13.15
C ILE A 24 -27.83 -17.21 -13.18
N TYR A 25 -26.88 -17.31 -12.25
CA TYR A 25 -25.72 -16.41 -12.16
C TYR A 25 -24.39 -17.05 -12.58
N ALA A 26 -24.36 -18.34 -12.91
CA ALA A 26 -23.13 -19.04 -13.28
C ALA A 26 -23.03 -19.16 -14.80
N LEU A 27 -22.06 -18.48 -15.40
CA LEU A 27 -21.73 -18.59 -16.83
C LEU A 27 -21.55 -20.08 -17.22
N PRO A 28 -22.18 -20.52 -18.34
CA PRO A 28 -22.04 -21.90 -18.80
C PRO A 28 -20.57 -22.25 -19.03
N GLY A 29 -20.03 -23.17 -18.20
CA GLY A 29 -18.63 -23.63 -18.28
C GLY A 29 -17.88 -23.74 -16.95
N LEU A 30 -18.35 -23.10 -15.87
CA LEU A 30 -17.63 -23.10 -14.57
C LEU A 30 -17.99 -24.25 -13.60
N CYS A 31 -19.03 -25.02 -13.88
CA CYS A 31 -19.48 -26.12 -13.01
C CYS A 31 -19.03 -27.48 -13.55
N ILE A 32 -18.21 -28.21 -12.78
CA ILE A 32 -17.79 -29.59 -13.09
C ILE A 32 -18.49 -30.55 -12.13
N CYS A 33 -19.14 -31.57 -12.67
CA CYS A 33 -19.73 -32.65 -11.89
C CYS A 33 -18.67 -33.75 -11.61
N LYS A 34 -18.30 -33.94 -10.33
CA LYS A 34 -17.39 -35.03 -9.91
C LYS A 34 -18.13 -36.39 -9.88
N PRO A 35 -17.41 -37.53 -9.91
CA PRO A 35 -18.02 -38.88 -9.96
C PRO A 35 -18.97 -39.20 -8.79
N LEU A 36 -18.87 -38.46 -7.68
CA LEU A 36 -19.71 -38.58 -6.49
C LEU A 36 -21.03 -37.77 -6.60
N GLY A 37 -21.36 -37.20 -7.77
CA GLY A 37 -22.63 -36.48 -8.00
C GLY A 37 -22.74 -35.11 -7.31
N VAL A 38 -21.63 -34.60 -6.76
CA VAL A 38 -21.56 -33.29 -6.10
C VAL A 38 -21.00 -32.25 -7.07
N ALA A 39 -21.74 -31.17 -7.29
CA ALA A 39 -21.25 -30.01 -8.02
C ALA A 39 -20.34 -29.17 -7.11
N ARG A 40 -19.14 -28.83 -7.59
CA ARG A 40 -18.26 -27.85 -6.94
C ARG A 40 -17.87 -26.80 -7.96
N HIS A 41 -17.78 -25.54 -7.54
CA HIS A 41 -17.16 -24.52 -8.36
C HIS A 41 -15.70 -24.92 -8.60
N SER A 42 -15.33 -25.08 -9.86
CA SER A 42 -13.94 -25.04 -10.28
C SER A 42 -13.52 -23.59 -10.10
N ALA A 43 -12.94 -23.25 -8.95
CA ALA A 43 -12.27 -21.97 -8.82
C ALA A 43 -11.25 -21.92 -9.97
N PRO A 44 -11.32 -20.94 -10.88
CA PRO A 44 -10.25 -20.77 -11.83
C PRO A 44 -8.92 -20.65 -11.09
N ALA A 45 -7.87 -21.33 -11.57
CA ALA A 45 -6.52 -21.26 -10.99
C ALA A 45 -5.95 -19.82 -10.93
N HIS A 46 -6.60 -18.87 -11.61
CA HIS A 46 -6.27 -17.44 -11.65
C HIS A 46 -7.05 -16.57 -10.66
N LEU A 47 -7.95 -17.12 -9.83
CA LEU A 47 -8.40 -16.40 -8.63
C LEU A 47 -7.24 -16.40 -7.66
N GLY A 48 -6.30 -15.49 -7.93
CA GLY A 48 -5.14 -15.20 -7.12
C GLY A 48 -5.60 -15.14 -5.68
N ARG A 49 -5.20 -16.15 -4.93
CA ARG A 49 -5.06 -16.03 -3.49
C ARG A 49 -4.39 -14.67 -3.30
N ALA A 50 -5.04 -13.74 -2.60
CA ALA A 50 -4.34 -12.57 -2.09
C ALA A 50 -3.26 -13.15 -1.17
N THR A 51 -2.10 -13.46 -1.74
CA THR A 51 -0.96 -13.98 -1.02
C THR A 51 -0.52 -12.80 -0.20
N MET A 52 -0.71 -12.91 1.12
CA MET A 52 -0.07 -11.96 2.03
C MET A 52 1.39 -11.84 1.60
N PRO A 53 1.92 -10.62 1.41
CA PRO A 53 3.28 -10.43 0.97
C PRO A 53 4.20 -11.18 1.94
N ASP A 54 5.04 -12.05 1.39
CA ASP A 54 6.02 -12.78 2.19
C ASP A 54 7.10 -11.80 2.62
N LEU A 55 6.99 -11.30 3.86
CA LEU A 55 7.92 -10.33 4.41
C LEU A 55 9.37 -10.83 4.41
N MET A 56 9.59 -12.15 4.41
CA MET A 56 10.93 -12.74 4.35
C MET A 56 11.49 -12.73 2.93
N ALA A 57 10.65 -12.67 1.90
CA ALA A 57 11.05 -12.57 0.51
C ALA A 57 11.36 -11.13 0.06
N LEU A 58 11.19 -10.13 0.94
CA LEU A 58 11.51 -8.74 0.63
C LEU A 58 13.03 -8.51 0.61
N ASN A 59 13.47 -7.65 -0.31
CA ASN A 59 14.85 -7.21 -0.33
C ASN A 59 15.12 -6.24 0.84
N TRP A 60 15.57 -6.78 1.96
CA TRP A 60 15.86 -6.03 3.19
C TRP A 60 16.95 -4.97 3.01
N TRP A 61 17.92 -5.20 2.12
CA TRP A 61 18.89 -4.17 1.78
C TRP A 61 18.20 -2.97 1.14
N ALA A 62 17.26 -3.20 0.22
CA ALA A 62 16.49 -2.13 -0.45
C ALA A 62 15.72 -1.30 0.56
N ILE A 63 15.06 -1.99 1.49
CA ILE A 63 14.29 -1.35 2.55
C ILE A 63 15.21 -0.49 3.42
N LEU A 64 16.35 -1.00 3.86
CA LEU A 64 17.28 -0.24 4.70
C LEU A 64 17.85 0.97 3.97
N ALA A 65 18.30 0.80 2.72
CA ALA A 65 18.85 1.89 1.92
C ALA A 65 17.80 2.98 1.64
N ALA A 66 16.58 2.59 1.25
CA ALA A 66 15.47 3.51 1.03
C ALA A 66 15.05 4.23 2.32
N THR A 67 15.05 3.53 3.46
CA THR A 67 14.76 4.10 4.78
C THR A 67 15.78 5.17 5.16
N VAL A 68 17.07 4.88 5.02
CA VAL A 68 18.14 5.84 5.32
C VAL A 68 18.06 7.06 4.39
N ALA A 69 17.85 6.84 3.10
CA ALA A 69 17.71 7.91 2.12
C ALA A 69 16.49 8.82 2.43
N ALA A 70 15.35 8.23 2.75
CA ALA A 70 14.14 8.96 3.13
C ALA A 70 14.28 9.71 4.46
N PHE A 71 14.95 9.12 5.44
CA PHE A 71 15.21 9.79 6.72
C PHE A 71 16.17 10.97 6.54
N ALA A 72 17.24 10.79 5.75
CA ALA A 72 18.17 11.87 5.39
C ALA A 72 17.46 13.00 4.63
N LEU A 73 16.51 12.66 3.74
CA LEU A 73 15.67 13.65 3.07
C LEU A 73 14.89 14.50 4.09
N GLY A 74 14.42 13.93 5.19
CA GLY A 74 13.77 14.71 6.27
C GLY A 74 14.70 15.76 6.88
N GLY A 75 15.95 15.39 7.17
CA GLY A 75 16.96 16.35 7.64
C GLY A 75 17.26 17.45 6.63
N LEU A 76 17.34 17.11 5.34
CA LEU A 76 17.54 18.07 4.26
C LEU A 76 16.33 19.00 4.07
N TRP A 77 15.12 18.45 4.17
CA TRP A 77 13.86 19.15 3.95
C TRP A 77 13.59 20.19 5.05
N TYR A 78 13.62 19.75 6.31
CA TYR A 78 13.36 20.61 7.48
C TYR A 78 14.59 21.39 7.96
N GLY A 79 15.76 21.13 7.38
CA GLY A 79 16.97 21.92 7.58
C GLY A 79 17.13 22.99 6.49
N PRO A 80 18.06 22.80 5.54
CA PRO A 80 18.45 23.84 4.59
C PRO A 80 17.38 24.20 3.55
N MET A 81 16.49 23.28 3.15
CA MET A 81 15.52 23.55 2.07
C MET A 81 14.34 24.40 2.54
N PHE A 82 13.60 23.91 3.55
CA PHE A 82 12.35 24.52 4.00
C PHE A 82 12.32 24.81 5.50
N GLY A 83 13.41 24.60 6.25
CA GLY A 83 13.42 24.78 7.70
C GLY A 83 12.97 26.14 8.19
N LYS A 84 13.43 27.22 7.52
CA LYS A 84 12.99 28.60 7.85
C LYS A 84 11.50 28.80 7.60
N ALA A 85 11.00 28.36 6.44
CA ALA A 85 9.59 28.48 6.08
C ALA A 85 8.70 27.64 7.01
N TRP A 86 9.17 26.46 7.42
CA TRP A 86 8.51 25.58 8.36
C TRP A 86 8.37 26.21 9.75
N LEU A 87 9.45 26.81 10.28
CA LEU A 87 9.43 27.53 11.55
C LEU A 87 8.44 28.71 11.53
N VAL A 88 8.46 29.51 10.47
CA VAL A 88 7.51 30.61 10.28
C VAL A 88 6.07 30.09 10.22
N ALA A 89 5.82 29.00 9.49
CA ALA A 89 4.49 28.40 9.37
C ALA A 89 3.98 27.77 10.68
N LEU A 90 4.90 27.37 11.57
CA LEU A 90 4.63 26.94 12.94
C LEU A 90 4.44 28.10 13.93
N GLY A 91 4.77 29.34 13.55
CA GLY A 91 4.81 30.48 14.47
C GLY A 91 5.92 30.38 15.52
N LYS A 92 7.01 29.65 15.22
CA LYS A 92 8.14 29.42 16.12
C LYS A 92 9.43 30.03 15.59
N GLN A 93 10.34 30.37 16.49
CA GLN A 93 11.71 30.73 16.18
C GLN A 93 12.65 29.53 16.39
N ALA A 94 13.86 29.60 15.83
CA ALA A 94 14.83 28.52 15.96
C ALA A 94 15.19 28.21 17.43
N GLY A 95 15.13 29.21 18.31
CA GLY A 95 15.35 29.03 19.76
C GLY A 95 14.21 28.34 20.51
N ASP A 96 13.01 28.25 19.91
CA ASP A 96 11.84 27.63 20.55
C ASP A 96 11.82 26.11 20.39
N ILE A 97 12.63 25.57 19.48
CA ILE A 97 12.77 24.13 19.25
C ILE A 97 13.89 23.61 20.15
N GLN A 98 13.53 22.89 21.21
CA GLN A 98 14.53 22.23 22.04
C GLN A 98 15.05 20.94 21.38
N PRO A 99 16.38 20.68 21.44
CA PRO A 99 16.94 19.45 20.93
C PRO A 99 16.39 18.26 21.74
N SER A 100 15.67 17.36 21.07
CA SER A 100 15.16 16.13 21.65
C SER A 100 15.39 14.97 20.68
N PRO A 101 15.91 13.82 21.15
CA PRO A 101 16.07 12.64 20.29
C PRO A 101 14.72 11.98 19.96
N ARG A 102 13.67 12.23 20.75
CA ARG A 102 12.39 11.52 20.65
C ARG A 102 11.73 11.64 19.27
N PRO A 103 11.60 12.83 18.65
CA PRO A 103 11.00 12.94 17.32
C PRO A 103 11.81 12.22 16.24
N PHE A 104 13.14 12.19 16.36
CA PHE A 104 14.01 11.49 15.40
C PHE A 104 13.85 9.97 15.49
N VAL A 105 13.74 9.42 16.69
CA VAL A 105 13.48 7.97 16.88
C VAL A 105 12.11 7.59 16.31
N ILE A 106 11.08 8.39 16.60
CA ILE A 106 9.73 8.15 16.05
C ILE A 106 9.75 8.21 14.53
N ALA A 107 10.40 9.23 13.96
CA ALA A 107 10.53 9.37 12.52
C ALA A 107 11.27 8.18 11.90
N ALA A 108 12.41 7.76 12.47
CA ALA A 108 13.17 6.62 11.94
C ALA A 108 12.35 5.32 11.90
N ILE A 109 11.62 5.03 12.98
CA ILE A 109 10.76 3.83 13.05
C ILE A 109 9.60 3.95 12.07
N ALA A 110 8.92 5.11 12.01
CA ALA A 110 7.81 5.32 11.10
C ALA A 110 8.26 5.21 9.63
N THR A 111 9.40 5.81 9.28
CA THR A 111 10.02 5.72 7.95
C THR A 111 10.33 4.28 7.58
N LEU A 112 10.90 3.49 8.50
CA LEU A 112 11.18 2.06 8.26
C LEU A 112 9.89 1.27 8.00
N VAL A 113 8.87 1.46 8.85
CA VAL A 113 7.58 0.78 8.70
C VAL A 113 6.92 1.14 7.37
N THR A 114 6.88 2.43 7.00
CA THR A 114 6.35 2.85 5.70
C THR A 114 7.11 2.22 4.55
N CYS A 115 8.45 2.13 4.65
CA CYS A 115 9.28 1.51 3.62
C CYS A 115 8.99 0.02 3.44
N ILE A 116 8.80 -0.73 4.54
CA ILE A 116 8.39 -2.15 4.51
C ILE A 116 7.03 -2.29 3.83
N VAL A 117 6.06 -1.43 4.16
CA VAL A 117 4.72 -1.47 3.55
C VAL A 117 4.79 -1.15 2.05
N VAL A 118 5.54 -0.13 1.65
CA VAL A 118 5.73 0.21 0.24
C VAL A 118 6.37 -0.96 -0.53
N ALA A 119 7.41 -1.57 0.03
CA ALA A 119 8.07 -2.73 -0.59
C ALA A 119 7.13 -3.92 -0.75
N ALA A 120 6.36 -4.24 0.29
CA ALA A 120 5.37 -5.31 0.30
C ALA A 120 4.27 -5.08 -0.74
N LEU A 121 3.75 -3.85 -0.83
CA LEU A 121 2.74 -3.48 -1.82
C LEU A 121 3.29 -3.56 -3.25
N MET A 122 4.48 -3.00 -3.50
CA MET A 122 5.13 -3.07 -4.81
C MET A 122 5.37 -4.53 -5.24
N GLN A 123 5.83 -5.40 -4.34
CA GLN A 123 6.01 -6.81 -4.63
C GLN A 123 4.67 -7.49 -4.96
N SER A 124 3.62 -7.22 -4.19
CA SER A 124 2.28 -7.79 -4.42
C SER A 124 1.66 -7.35 -5.76
N LEU A 125 2.02 -6.15 -6.23
CA LEU A 125 1.57 -5.57 -7.49
C LEU A 125 2.51 -5.89 -8.67
N GLY A 126 3.64 -6.56 -8.42
CA GLY A 126 4.65 -6.88 -9.43
C GLY A 126 5.31 -5.63 -10.04
N LEU A 127 5.49 -4.57 -9.26
CA LEU A 127 6.04 -3.28 -9.72
C LEU A 127 7.56 -3.25 -9.58
N SER A 128 8.27 -3.30 -10.70
CA SER A 128 9.74 -3.17 -10.75
C SER A 128 10.19 -2.01 -11.64
N GLY A 129 11.42 -1.53 -11.38
CA GLY A 129 12.04 -0.41 -12.06
C GLY A 129 11.80 0.96 -11.40
N LEU A 130 12.75 1.88 -11.63
CA LEU A 130 12.74 3.24 -11.06
C LEU A 130 11.44 4.00 -11.37
N GLN A 131 10.98 3.95 -12.62
CA GLN A 131 9.80 4.71 -13.06
C GLN A 131 8.52 4.19 -12.42
N ALA A 132 8.31 2.86 -12.41
CA ALA A 132 7.13 2.26 -11.81
C ALA A 132 7.10 2.49 -10.30
N GLY A 133 8.24 2.32 -9.62
CA GLY A 133 8.37 2.58 -8.19
C GLY A 133 8.15 4.04 -7.81
N ALA A 134 8.76 4.98 -8.54
CA ALA A 134 8.57 6.41 -8.31
C ALA A 134 7.12 6.85 -8.55
N LEU A 135 6.49 6.35 -9.63
CA LEU A 135 5.08 6.64 -9.92
C LEU A 135 4.15 6.04 -8.86
N PHE A 136 4.43 4.82 -8.40
CA PHE A 136 3.69 4.21 -7.29
C PHE A 136 3.79 5.05 -6.02
N GLY A 137 5.00 5.48 -5.65
CA GLY A 137 5.22 6.38 -4.53
C GLY A 137 4.50 7.73 -4.69
N LEU A 138 4.43 8.26 -5.90
CA LEU A 138 3.69 9.49 -6.21
C LEU A 138 2.19 9.30 -6.03
N VAL A 139 1.62 8.21 -6.55
CA VAL A 139 0.19 7.90 -6.43
C VAL A 139 -0.19 7.67 -4.97
N VAL A 140 0.63 6.94 -4.20
CA VAL A 140 0.42 6.74 -2.77
C VAL A 140 0.52 8.06 -2.01
N GLY A 141 1.55 8.86 -2.29
CA GLY A 141 1.75 10.16 -1.66
C GLY A 141 0.61 11.13 -1.93
N VAL A 142 0.23 11.32 -3.19
CA VAL A 142 -0.84 12.25 -3.55
C VAL A 142 -2.22 11.71 -3.19
N GLY A 143 -2.47 10.44 -3.48
CA GLY A 143 -3.79 9.83 -3.31
C GLY A 143 -4.16 9.57 -1.85
N LEU A 144 -3.21 9.10 -1.03
CA LEU A 144 -3.48 8.74 0.36
C LEU A 144 -2.96 9.79 1.35
N ILE A 145 -1.73 10.28 1.17
CA ILE A 145 -1.12 11.13 2.18
C ILE A 145 -1.65 12.57 2.11
N ILE A 146 -1.66 13.18 0.92
CA ILE A 146 -2.16 14.57 0.77
C ILE A 146 -3.63 14.64 1.22
N THR A 147 -4.45 13.67 0.83
CA THR A 147 -5.89 13.65 1.18
C THR A 147 -6.11 13.45 2.67
N ALA A 148 -5.42 12.50 3.31
CA ALA A 148 -5.53 12.28 4.75
C ALA A 148 -5.01 13.47 5.57
N THR A 149 -3.85 14.03 5.19
CA THR A 149 -3.29 15.18 5.91
C THR A 149 -4.07 16.47 5.66
N ALA A 150 -4.80 16.59 4.54
CA ALA A 150 -5.66 17.73 4.24
C ALA A 150 -6.85 17.80 5.20
N THR A 151 -7.50 16.66 5.47
CA THR A 151 -8.60 16.61 6.44
C THR A 151 -8.12 16.99 7.83
N ASP A 152 -7.00 16.40 8.27
CA ASP A 152 -6.41 16.70 9.59
C ASP A 152 -6.05 18.19 9.70
N SER A 153 -5.43 18.75 8.66
CA SER A 153 -5.05 20.16 8.61
C SER A 153 -6.26 21.09 8.64
N GLY A 154 -7.33 20.74 7.92
CA GLY A 154 -8.58 21.50 7.91
C GLY A 154 -9.27 21.53 9.27
N PHE A 155 -9.31 20.40 9.99
CA PHE A 155 -9.92 20.33 11.32
C PHE A 155 -9.04 20.93 12.42
N CYS A 156 -7.72 20.76 12.35
CA CYS A 156 -6.79 21.31 13.33
C CYS A 156 -6.47 22.80 13.09
N GLY A 157 -6.95 23.40 12.01
CA GLY A 157 -6.73 24.81 11.69
C GLY A 157 -5.26 25.15 11.40
N SER A 158 -4.50 24.20 10.84
CA SER A 158 -3.11 24.46 10.48
C SER A 158 -3.03 25.40 9.27
N SER A 159 -1.93 26.16 9.17
CA SER A 159 -1.72 27.05 8.02
C SER A 159 -1.50 26.25 6.74
N LEU A 160 -1.99 26.76 5.59
CA LEU A 160 -1.81 26.10 4.29
C LEU A 160 -0.32 25.85 3.98
N ASN A 161 0.55 26.80 4.36
CA ASN A 161 1.99 26.66 4.20
C ASN A 161 2.55 25.49 5.02
N LEU A 162 2.11 25.32 6.27
CA LEU A 162 2.53 24.21 7.11
C LEU A 162 2.09 22.88 6.50
N TRP A 163 0.84 22.80 6.05
CA TRP A 163 0.32 21.61 5.40
C TRP A 163 1.08 21.26 4.12
N LEU A 164 1.36 22.24 3.24
CA LEU A 164 2.12 22.02 2.00
C LEU A 164 3.54 21.54 2.27
N ILE A 165 4.23 22.11 3.25
CA ILE A 165 5.59 21.68 3.62
C ILE A 165 5.58 20.25 4.15
N GLN A 166 4.60 19.91 4.99
CA GLN A 166 4.52 18.63 5.68
C GLN A 166 4.05 17.50 4.75
N SER A 167 2.97 17.73 4.00
CA SER A 167 2.47 16.80 2.99
C SER A 167 3.44 16.65 1.82
N GLY A 168 4.08 17.73 1.38
CA GLY A 168 5.11 17.73 0.33
C GLY A 168 6.32 16.86 0.70
N TYR A 169 6.82 16.99 1.93
CA TYR A 169 7.85 16.09 2.45
C TYR A 169 7.39 14.63 2.38
N HIS A 170 6.16 14.36 2.79
CA HIS A 170 5.65 12.99 2.82
C HIS A 170 5.54 12.36 1.43
N VAL A 171 5.06 13.13 0.44
CA VAL A 171 5.04 12.68 -0.95
C VAL A 171 6.45 12.47 -1.48
N ALA A 172 7.36 13.41 -1.21
CA ALA A 172 8.74 13.33 -1.69
C ALA A 172 9.47 12.08 -1.17
N TYR A 173 9.33 11.75 0.12
CA TYR A 173 9.95 10.55 0.65
C TYR A 173 9.29 9.28 0.09
N CYS A 174 7.97 9.26 -0.14
CA CYS A 174 7.30 8.10 -0.76
C CYS A 174 7.78 7.84 -2.18
N VAL A 175 7.94 8.88 -2.99
CA VAL A 175 8.50 8.80 -4.34
C VAL A 175 9.94 8.27 -4.29
N LEU A 176 10.77 8.81 -3.38
CA LEU A 176 12.15 8.39 -3.22
C LEU A 176 12.25 6.92 -2.81
N MET A 177 11.49 6.50 -1.80
CA MET A 177 11.45 5.10 -1.34
C MET A 177 11.01 4.17 -2.46
N GLY A 178 9.89 4.48 -3.13
CA GLY A 178 9.36 3.67 -4.22
C GLY A 178 10.36 3.55 -5.36
N GLY A 179 11.04 4.64 -5.72
CA GLY A 179 12.09 4.62 -6.74
C GLY A 179 13.27 3.73 -6.37
N ILE A 180 13.80 3.85 -5.14
CA ILE A 180 14.93 3.03 -4.67
C ILE A 180 14.55 1.55 -4.62
N ILE A 181 13.39 1.24 -4.04
CA ILE A 181 12.90 -0.13 -3.95
C ILE A 181 12.70 -0.70 -5.35
N GLY A 182 12.07 0.06 -6.25
CA GLY A 182 11.83 -0.37 -7.62
C GLY A 182 13.09 -0.71 -8.39
N VAL A 183 14.21 -0.03 -8.14
CA VAL A 183 15.50 -0.36 -8.77
C VAL A 183 16.08 -1.70 -8.30
N TRP A 184 15.69 -2.19 -7.11
CA TRP A 184 16.22 -3.43 -6.50
C TRP A 184 15.22 -4.59 -6.48
N GLN A 185 14.07 -4.43 -7.16
CA GLN A 185 13.09 -5.49 -7.45
C GLN A 185 13.23 -5.91 -8.92
#